data_AF-A0A6J1W1L0-F1
#
_entry.id   AF-A0A6J1W1L0-F1
#
_cell.length_a   1.000
_cell.length_b   1.000
_cell.length_c   1.000
_cell.angle_alpha   90.00
_cell.angle_beta   90.00
_cell.angle_gamma   90.00
#
_symmetry.space_group_name_H-M   'P 1'
#
loop_
_entity.id
_entity.type
_entity.pdbx_description
1 polymer ?
#
loop_
_entity_poly.entity_id
_entity_poly.type
_entity_poly.pdbx_seq_one_letter_code
_entity_poly.pdbx_strand_id
1 'polypeptide(L)'
;SVSLQDYPSLGHLAEVLSKSNIQPIFAVTSSRLSLYKELSKLIPKSVVGELKSDSRNVVQLIEDAYKSLASTVKLGHFSDLPPGISIAYDSHCGDTETYGQTEGGECSDVSVNQLVQFTVKVMATTCLPESQKLVLRVLGVGEEVHVEVSTTCDCQCGDTQPDAHHCSGGHGNLTCGIC
;
A
#
# COMPACT_ATOMS: atom_id res chain seq x y z
N SER A 1 -31.91 -25.43 13.34
CA SER A 1 -30.92 -25.08 12.31
C SER A 1 -29.66 -24.63 13.02
N VAL A 2 -28.62 -25.46 13.04
CA VAL A 2 -27.32 -25.06 13.61
C VAL A 2 -26.58 -24.28 12.52
N SER A 3 -26.26 -23.01 12.77
CA SER A 3 -25.36 -22.27 11.88
C SER A 3 -23.96 -22.87 12.03
N LEU A 4 -23.38 -23.30 10.91
CA LEU A 4 -22.08 -23.97 10.90
C LEU A 4 -20.89 -23.02 11.16
N GLN A 5 -21.15 -21.72 11.23
CA GLN A 5 -20.16 -20.67 11.38
C GLN A 5 -20.58 -19.71 12.50
N ASP A 6 -19.60 -19.33 13.31
CA ASP A 6 -19.72 -18.27 14.30
C ASP A 6 -19.59 -16.89 13.65
N TYR A 7 -20.00 -15.86 14.39
CA TYR A 7 -19.78 -14.48 13.99
C TYR A 7 -18.28 -14.14 13.93
N PRO A 8 -17.82 -13.34 12.95
CA PRO A 8 -16.42 -12.96 12.87
C PRO A 8 -16.01 -12.06 14.03
N SER A 9 -14.74 -12.16 14.43
CA SER A 9 -14.15 -11.17 15.33
C SER A 9 -13.94 -9.83 14.61
N LEU A 10 -13.81 -8.74 15.38
CA LEU A 10 -13.54 -7.41 14.81
C LEU A 10 -12.22 -7.35 14.05
N GLY A 11 -11.18 -8.00 14.57
CA GLY A 11 -9.88 -8.10 13.90
C GLY A 11 -9.99 -8.84 12.57
N HIS A 12 -10.74 -9.94 12.52
CA HIS A 12 -10.98 -10.68 11.30
C HIS A 12 -11.75 -9.84 10.26
N LEU A 13 -12.77 -9.10 10.69
CA LEU A 13 -13.51 -8.19 9.82
C LEU A 13 -12.61 -7.10 9.24
N ALA A 14 -11.80 -6.44 10.07
CA ALA A 14 -10.87 -5.40 9.63
C ALA A 14 -9.84 -5.93 8.64
N GLU A 15 -9.32 -7.13 8.87
CA GLU A 15 -8.37 -7.80 7.98
C GLU A 15 -8.99 -8.08 6.60
N VAL A 16 -10.19 -8.67 6.57
CA VAL A 16 -10.88 -9.01 5.31
C VAL A 16 -11.25 -7.75 4.52
N LEU A 17 -11.74 -6.71 5.19
CA LEU A 17 -12.07 -5.43 4.55
C LEU A 17 -10.82 -4.77 3.95
N SER A 18 -9.71 -4.76 4.69
CA SER A 18 -8.43 -4.24 4.23
C SER A 18 -7.90 -5.00 3.00
N LYS A 19 -7.86 -6.34 3.07
CA LYS A 19 -7.43 -7.20 1.95
C LYS A 19 -8.29 -7.03 0.70
N SER A 20 -9.57 -6.75 0.88
CA SER A 20 -10.54 -6.54 -0.21
C SER A 20 -10.63 -5.09 -0.68
N ASN A 21 -9.87 -4.17 -0.06
CA ASN A 21 -9.91 -2.73 -0.33
C ASN A 21 -11.31 -2.10 -0.19
N ILE A 22 -12.10 -2.57 0.78
CA ILE A 22 -13.49 -2.13 1.02
C ILE A 22 -13.51 -1.13 2.18
N GLN A 23 -14.17 0.01 1.98
CA GLN A 23 -14.41 1.04 3.00
C GLN A 23 -15.87 0.99 3.47
N PRO A 24 -16.16 0.50 4.69
CA PRO A 24 -17.54 0.36 5.15
C PRO A 24 -18.11 1.71 5.64
N ILE A 25 -19.38 1.94 5.33
CA ILE A 25 -20.20 3.03 5.88
C ILE A 25 -21.22 2.43 6.84
N PHE A 26 -21.10 2.74 8.12
CA PHE A 26 -22.02 2.32 9.16
C PHE A 26 -23.13 3.36 9.36
N ALA A 27 -24.29 3.14 8.73
CA ALA A 27 -25.49 3.92 8.97
C ALA A 27 -26.30 3.29 10.12
N VAL A 28 -26.25 3.88 11.31
CA VAL A 28 -26.82 3.29 12.53
C VAL A 28 -27.74 4.26 13.27
N THR A 29 -28.73 3.75 13.99
CA THR A 29 -29.61 4.58 14.82
C THR A 29 -28.86 5.23 15.98
N SER A 30 -29.39 6.34 16.50
CA SER A 30 -28.82 7.09 17.63
C SER A 30 -28.41 6.22 18.83
N SER A 31 -29.22 5.22 19.17
CA SER A 31 -28.97 4.29 20.28
C SER A 31 -27.71 3.44 20.15
N ARG A 32 -27.19 3.24 18.92
CA ARG A 32 -25.98 2.45 18.65
C ARG A 32 -24.81 3.29 18.16
N LEU A 33 -25.00 4.59 17.98
CA LEU A 33 -24.03 5.48 17.34
C LEU A 33 -22.68 5.49 18.09
N SER A 34 -22.70 5.57 19.42
CA SER A 34 -21.49 5.59 20.24
C SER A 34 -20.66 4.30 20.10
N LEU A 35 -21.32 3.14 20.10
CA LEU A 35 -20.67 1.85 19.92
C LEU A 35 -19.97 1.77 18.56
N TYR A 36 -20.66 2.12 17.48
CA TYR A 36 -20.08 2.04 16.14
C TYR A 36 -18.96 3.06 15.90
N LYS A 37 -18.99 4.22 16.57
CA LYS A 37 -17.86 5.16 16.57
C LYS A 37 -16.60 4.56 17.18
N GLU A 38 -16.71 3.78 18.26
CA GLU A 38 -15.55 3.08 18.83
C GLU A 38 -15.08 1.93 17.92
N LEU A 39 -16.01 1.18 17.33
CA LEU A 39 -15.67 0.12 16.36
C LEU A 39 -14.95 0.68 15.13
N SER A 40 -15.38 1.83 14.65
CA SER A 40 -14.81 2.49 13.47
C SER A 40 -13.34 2.88 13.65
N LYS A 41 -12.89 3.15 14.87
CA LYS A 41 -11.47 3.40 15.16
C LYS A 41 -10.58 2.18 14.90
N LEU A 42 -11.15 0.97 14.95
CA LEU A 42 -10.44 -0.28 14.71
C LEU A 42 -10.49 -0.73 13.24
N ILE A 43 -11.40 -0.15 12.45
CA ILE A 43 -11.61 -0.51 11.04
C ILE A 43 -11.11 0.65 10.17
N PRO A 44 -9.98 0.48 9.46
CA PRO A 44 -9.38 1.53 8.65
C PRO A 44 -10.37 2.16 7.67
N LYS A 45 -10.38 3.50 7.59
CA LYS A 45 -11.24 4.31 6.72
C LYS A 45 -12.71 3.87 6.71
N SER A 46 -13.26 3.55 7.88
CA SER A 46 -14.70 3.38 8.06
C SER A 46 -15.34 4.71 8.45
N VAL A 47 -16.58 4.94 8.02
CA VAL A 47 -17.37 6.13 8.40
C VAL A 47 -18.62 5.69 9.13
N VAL A 48 -19.02 6.45 10.17
CA VAL A 48 -20.24 6.20 10.93
C VAL A 48 -21.17 7.39 10.80
N GLY A 49 -22.40 7.14 10.38
CA GLY A 49 -23.45 8.15 10.26
C GLY A 49 -24.70 7.76 11.07
N GLU A 50 -25.38 8.75 11.63
CA GLU A 50 -26.65 8.54 12.31
C GLU A 50 -27.79 8.39 11.28
N LEU A 51 -28.44 7.23 11.27
CA LEU A 51 -29.63 6.98 10.50
C LEU A 51 -30.88 7.35 11.32
N LYS A 52 -31.70 8.26 10.81
CA LYS A 52 -32.98 8.60 11.43
C LYS A 52 -33.90 7.37 11.44
N SER A 53 -34.83 7.32 12.40
CA SER A 53 -35.78 6.20 12.57
C SER A 53 -36.66 5.94 11.34
N ASP A 54 -36.87 6.96 10.51
CA ASP A 54 -37.60 6.90 9.25
C ASP A 54 -36.70 6.73 8.01
N SER A 55 -35.38 6.60 8.22
CA SER A 55 -34.34 6.47 7.19
C SER A 55 -34.33 7.56 6.12
N ARG A 56 -35.01 8.70 6.34
CA ARG A 56 -35.16 9.76 5.32
C ARG A 56 -33.85 10.45 4.96
N ASN A 57 -32.84 10.37 5.82
CA ASN A 57 -31.53 10.99 5.63
C ASN A 57 -30.48 10.06 5.02
N VAL A 58 -30.85 8.84 4.59
CA VAL A 58 -29.88 7.85 4.10
C VAL A 58 -29.08 8.36 2.88
N VAL A 59 -29.73 9.08 1.97
CA VAL A 59 -29.07 9.62 0.76
C VAL A 59 -28.00 10.63 1.15
N GLN A 60 -28.35 11.58 2.01
CA GLN A 60 -27.42 12.61 2.49
C GLN A 60 -26.27 11.99 3.31
N LEU A 61 -26.56 10.96 4.12
CA LEU A 61 -25.55 10.23 4.87
C LEU A 61 -24.51 9.57 3.95
N ILE A 62 -24.96 8.93 2.86
CA ILE A 62 -24.06 8.31 1.88
C ILE A 62 -23.22 9.39 1.18
N GLU A 63 -23.82 10.52 0.81
CA GLU A 63 -23.11 11.62 0.16
C GLU A 63 -22.03 12.21 1.09
N ASP A 64 -22.37 12.47 2.34
CA ASP A 64 -21.45 13.01 3.35
C ASP A 64 -20.33 12.01 3.68
N ALA A 65 -20.67 10.73 3.80
CA ALA A 65 -19.69 9.67 4.01
C ALA A 65 -18.74 9.53 2.82
N TYR A 66 -19.25 9.58 1.59
CA TYR A 66 -18.42 9.56 0.39
C TYR A 66 -17.48 10.76 0.34
N LYS A 67 -17.96 11.98 0.62
CA LYS A 67 -17.11 13.18 0.70
C LYS A 67 -16.03 13.05 1.78
N SER A 68 -16.38 12.49 2.94
CA SER A 68 -15.43 12.24 4.02
C SER A 68 -14.39 11.17 3.68
N LEU A 69 -14.74 10.17 2.88
CA LEU A 69 -13.78 9.15 2.43
C LEU A 69 -12.88 9.70 1.33
N ALA A 70 -13.45 10.45 0.39
CA ALA A 70 -12.75 11.07 -0.72
C ALA A 70 -11.79 12.18 -0.27
N SER A 71 -12.01 12.78 0.91
CA SER A 71 -11.13 13.81 1.45
C SER A 71 -9.80 13.29 1.98
N THR A 72 -9.66 11.97 2.17
CA THR A 72 -8.41 11.37 2.66
C THR A 72 -7.86 10.35 1.68
N VAL A 73 -6.78 10.72 0.99
CA VAL A 73 -6.07 9.86 0.05
C VAL A 73 -4.91 9.19 0.79
N LYS A 74 -4.88 7.85 0.82
CA LYS A 74 -3.78 7.08 1.42
C LYS A 74 -3.21 6.15 0.37
N LEU A 75 -1.92 6.29 0.07
CA LEU A 75 -1.17 5.44 -0.82
C LEU A 75 -0.30 4.50 0.01
N GLY A 76 -0.32 3.21 -0.29
CA GLY A 76 0.54 2.26 0.41
C GLY A 76 0.84 1.02 -0.43
N HIS A 77 1.73 0.21 0.11
CA HIS A 77 1.99 -1.14 -0.37
C HIS A 77 1.04 -2.10 0.37
N PHE A 78 0.34 -2.96 -0.37
CA PHE A 78 -0.68 -3.87 0.21
C PHE A 78 -0.19 -5.31 0.43
N SER A 79 1.04 -5.59 0.02
CA SER A 79 1.74 -6.85 0.27
C SER A 79 2.99 -6.56 1.08
N ASP A 80 3.42 -7.53 1.89
CA ASP A 80 4.71 -7.46 2.59
C ASP A 80 5.85 -7.15 1.60
N LEU A 81 6.79 -6.32 2.03
CA LEU A 81 7.93 -5.97 1.20
C LEU A 81 8.87 -7.17 1.09
N PRO A 82 9.35 -7.50 -0.12
CA PRO A 82 10.34 -8.55 -0.30
C PRO A 82 11.62 -8.25 0.50
N PRO A 83 12.32 -9.29 0.99
CA PRO A 83 13.60 -9.11 1.67
C PRO A 83 14.60 -8.31 0.83
N GLY A 84 15.29 -7.37 1.46
CA GLY A 84 16.27 -6.52 0.77
C GLY A 84 15.65 -5.31 0.03
N ILE A 85 14.33 -5.11 0.10
CA ILE A 85 13.65 -3.92 -0.40
C ILE A 85 13.15 -3.08 0.77
N SER A 86 13.39 -1.77 0.70
CA SER A 86 12.83 -0.76 1.58
C SER A 86 12.08 0.28 0.77
N ILE A 87 11.07 0.89 1.36
CA ILE A 87 10.22 1.88 0.72
C ILE A 87 10.03 3.09 1.62
N ALA A 88 10.00 4.28 1.03
CA ALA A 88 9.64 5.51 1.71
C ALA A 88 8.69 6.34 0.83
N TYR A 89 7.79 7.05 1.48
CA TYR A 89 6.77 7.87 0.84
C TYR A 89 6.96 9.33 1.27
N ASP A 90 6.97 10.21 0.28
CA ASP A 90 6.76 11.63 0.49
C ASP A 90 5.38 11.99 -0.08
N SER A 91 4.57 12.73 0.67
CA SER A 91 3.23 13.13 0.28
C SER A 91 3.21 14.63 0.00
N HIS A 92 2.71 15.02 -1.18
CA HIS A 92 2.57 16.40 -1.65
C HIS A 92 1.09 16.71 -1.83
N CYS A 93 0.49 17.32 -0.81
CA CYS A 93 -0.96 17.44 -0.67
C CYS A 93 -1.47 18.86 -1.00
N GLY A 94 -0.73 19.61 -1.81
CA GLY A 94 -0.95 21.03 -2.05
C GLY A 94 -0.04 21.86 -1.15
N ASP A 95 -0.58 22.50 -0.12
CA ASP A 95 0.17 23.35 0.81
C ASP A 95 0.88 22.57 1.93
N THR A 96 0.62 21.27 2.04
CA THR A 96 1.18 20.40 3.08
C THR A 96 2.02 19.29 2.46
N GLU A 97 3.19 19.08 3.06
CA GLU A 97 4.15 18.07 2.63
C GLU A 97 4.61 17.21 3.82
N THR A 98 4.75 15.91 3.58
CA THR A 98 5.33 14.96 4.53
C THR A 98 6.39 14.12 3.83
N TYR A 99 7.41 13.69 4.58
CA TYR A 99 8.59 13.05 4.00
C TYR A 99 8.99 11.79 4.75
N GLY A 100 9.54 10.82 4.02
CA GLY A 100 10.21 9.65 4.60
C GLY A 100 9.31 8.69 5.38
N GLN A 101 8.00 8.71 5.14
CA GLN A 101 7.07 7.80 5.81
C GLN A 101 7.28 6.37 5.31
N THR A 102 7.25 5.38 6.20
CA THR A 102 7.49 3.96 5.82
C THR A 102 6.22 3.14 5.68
N GLU A 103 5.14 3.54 6.37
CA GLU A 103 3.86 2.82 6.36
C GLU A 103 2.93 3.23 5.20
N GLY A 104 3.27 4.30 4.48
CA GLY A 104 2.48 4.83 3.37
C GLY A 104 2.53 6.35 3.30
N GLY A 105 2.00 6.90 2.20
CA GLY A 105 1.73 8.33 2.04
C GLY A 105 0.28 8.66 2.38
N GLU A 106 0.04 9.82 2.95
CA GLU A 106 -1.30 10.29 3.32
C GLU A 106 -1.47 11.78 3.00
N CYS A 107 -2.60 12.09 2.38
CA CYS A 107 -3.11 13.44 2.19
C CYS A 107 -4.52 13.52 2.77
N SER A 108 -4.72 14.45 3.71
CA SER A 108 -6.01 14.75 4.32
C SER A 108 -6.58 16.05 3.75
N ASP A 109 -7.88 16.27 3.96
CA ASP A 109 -8.61 17.47 3.53
C ASP A 109 -8.52 17.76 2.02
N VAL A 110 -8.41 16.69 1.22
CA VAL A 110 -8.36 16.76 -0.24
C VAL A 110 -9.74 17.14 -0.77
N SER A 111 -9.81 18.22 -1.55
CA SER A 111 -11.06 18.64 -2.18
C SER A 111 -11.41 17.76 -3.39
N VAL A 112 -12.70 17.68 -3.73
CA VAL A 112 -13.13 17.00 -4.96
C VAL A 112 -12.47 17.66 -6.17
N ASN A 113 -11.84 16.86 -7.04
CA ASN A 113 -11.03 17.28 -8.20
C ASN A 113 -9.67 17.93 -7.87
N GLN A 114 -9.23 17.92 -6.62
CA GLN A 114 -7.85 18.30 -6.28
C GLN A 114 -6.91 17.16 -6.64
N LEU A 115 -5.79 17.50 -7.29
CA LEU A 115 -4.70 16.56 -7.54
C LEU A 115 -3.74 16.56 -6.35
N VAL A 116 -3.35 15.37 -5.92
CA VAL A 116 -2.29 15.14 -4.93
C VAL A 116 -1.20 14.30 -5.57
N GLN A 117 0.05 14.48 -5.13
CA GLN A 117 1.18 13.76 -5.68
C GLN A 117 1.93 13.04 -4.56
N PHE A 118 2.39 11.83 -4.85
CA PHE A 118 3.25 11.07 -3.94
C PHE A 118 4.56 10.75 -4.64
N THR A 119 5.67 10.96 -3.94
CA THR A 119 6.99 10.46 -4.36
C THR A 119 7.27 9.18 -3.60
N VAL A 120 7.36 8.06 -4.33
CA VAL A 120 7.68 6.76 -3.75
C VAL A 120 9.14 6.43 -4.03
N LYS A 121 9.94 6.29 -2.97
CA LYS A 121 11.35 5.92 -3.03
C LYS A 121 11.47 4.44 -2.71
N VAL A 122 11.82 3.66 -3.73
CA VAL A 122 12.07 2.22 -3.58
C VAL A 122 13.59 2.00 -3.58
N MET A 123 14.11 1.40 -2.52
CA MET A 123 15.55 1.18 -2.35
C MET A 123 15.83 -0.31 -2.09
N ALA A 124 16.65 -0.91 -2.96
CA ALA A 124 17.21 -2.23 -2.73
C ALA A 124 18.50 -2.09 -1.88
N THR A 125 18.55 -2.77 -0.73
CA THR A 125 19.72 -2.78 0.16
C THR A 125 20.71 -3.90 -0.18
N THR A 126 20.25 -4.91 -0.91
CA THR A 126 21.04 -6.05 -1.38
C THR A 126 20.75 -6.35 -2.84
N CYS A 127 21.67 -7.07 -3.49
CA CYS A 127 21.41 -7.66 -4.80
C CYS A 127 20.27 -8.67 -4.72
N LEU A 128 19.21 -8.41 -5.46
CA LEU A 128 18.06 -9.28 -5.57
C LEU A 128 18.41 -10.44 -6.50
N PRO A 129 18.17 -11.70 -6.10
CA PRO A 129 18.45 -12.86 -6.95
C PRO A 129 17.52 -12.91 -8.17
N GLU A 130 16.30 -12.39 -8.02
CA GLU A 130 15.27 -12.33 -9.06
C GLU A 130 14.51 -11.01 -8.98
N SER A 131 13.90 -10.60 -10.09
CA SER A 131 13.01 -9.44 -10.14
C SER A 131 11.85 -9.58 -9.16
N GLN A 132 11.67 -8.57 -8.33
CA GLN A 132 10.61 -8.54 -7.31
C GLN A 132 9.46 -7.65 -7.76
N LYS A 133 8.23 -8.08 -7.45
CA LYS A 133 7.01 -7.32 -7.78
C LYS A 133 6.42 -6.70 -6.54
N LEU A 134 6.17 -5.40 -6.62
CA LEU A 134 5.52 -4.57 -5.63
C LEU A 134 4.22 -4.04 -6.24
N VAL A 135 3.16 -3.98 -5.43
CA VAL A 135 1.89 -3.37 -5.82
C VAL A 135 1.59 -2.21 -4.88
N LEU A 136 1.45 -1.02 -5.46
CA LEU A 136 1.02 0.17 -4.77
C LEU A 136 -0.46 0.42 -5.06
N ARG A 137 -1.23 0.72 -4.01
CA ARG A 137 -2.67 0.98 -4.13
C ARG A 137 -3.07 2.19 -3.32
N VAL A 138 -4.06 2.89 -3.82
CA VAL A 138 -4.76 3.91 -3.05
C VAL A 138 -5.91 3.22 -2.30
N LEU A 139 -5.95 3.39 -0.98
CA LEU A 139 -6.98 2.73 -0.17
C LEU A 139 -8.36 3.26 -0.55
N GLY A 140 -9.24 2.35 -0.97
CA GLY A 140 -10.60 2.64 -1.40
C GLY A 140 -10.80 2.79 -2.92
N VAL A 141 -9.73 2.67 -3.68
CA VAL A 141 -9.69 2.91 -5.13
C VAL A 141 -9.22 1.63 -5.82
N GLY A 142 -9.87 1.22 -6.91
CA GLY A 142 -9.63 -0.08 -7.54
C GLY A 142 -8.34 -0.14 -8.38
N GLU A 143 -7.77 1.01 -8.68
CA GLU A 143 -6.58 1.19 -9.48
C GLU A 143 -5.31 0.81 -8.73
N GLU A 144 -4.41 0.11 -9.43
CA GLU A 144 -3.15 -0.40 -8.88
C GLU A 144 -1.97 0.06 -9.73
N VAL A 145 -0.83 0.30 -9.09
CA VAL A 145 0.44 0.54 -9.76
C VAL A 145 1.36 -0.65 -9.47
N HIS A 146 1.69 -1.38 -10.53
CA HIS A 146 2.62 -2.50 -10.47
C HIS A 146 4.04 -2.00 -10.71
N VAL A 147 4.93 -2.29 -9.77
CA VAL A 147 6.35 -1.93 -9.82
C VAL A 147 7.17 -3.21 -9.85
N GLU A 148 7.99 -3.36 -10.88
CA GLU A 148 8.97 -4.45 -10.97
C GLU A 148 10.36 -3.89 -10.68
N VAL A 149 11.03 -4.49 -9.69
CA VAL A 149 12.34 -4.06 -9.20
C VAL A 149 13.34 -5.16 -9.49
N SER A 150 14.34 -4.84 -10.31
CA SER A 150 15.49 -5.70 -10.58
C SER A 150 16.78 -4.97 -10.26
N THR A 151 17.71 -5.62 -9.59
CA THR A 151 19.04 -5.05 -9.31
C THR A 151 20.05 -5.51 -10.35
N THR A 152 20.80 -4.57 -10.90
CA THR A 152 21.96 -4.88 -11.74
C THR A 152 23.21 -4.87 -10.88
N CYS A 153 23.62 -6.06 -10.43
CA CYS A 153 24.80 -6.24 -9.59
C CYS A 153 26.02 -6.78 -10.33
N ASP A 154 25.80 -7.36 -11.51
CA ASP A 154 26.87 -7.89 -12.33
C ASP A 154 27.62 -6.75 -13.03
N CYS A 155 28.94 -6.91 -13.13
CA CYS A 155 29.79 -6.02 -13.90
C CYS A 155 29.70 -6.38 -15.38
N GLN A 156 29.60 -5.37 -16.25
CA GLN A 156 29.67 -5.54 -17.70
C GLN A 156 31.11 -5.77 -18.18
N CYS A 157 31.79 -6.79 -17.66
CA CYS A 157 33.19 -7.06 -17.96
C CYS A 157 33.41 -8.21 -18.98
N GLY A 158 32.32 -8.65 -19.61
CA GLY A 158 32.30 -9.78 -20.54
C GLY A 158 32.34 -11.13 -19.83
N ASP A 159 32.23 -12.20 -20.63
CA ASP A 159 32.32 -13.56 -20.10
C ASP A 159 33.75 -13.87 -19.64
N THR A 160 33.85 -14.72 -18.61
CA THR A 160 35.14 -15.27 -18.17
C THR A 160 35.81 -16.00 -19.33
N GLN A 161 37.05 -15.62 -19.65
CA GLN A 161 37.85 -16.34 -20.63
C GLN A 161 38.61 -17.48 -19.93
N PRO A 162 38.22 -18.75 -20.13
CA PRO A 162 38.92 -19.88 -19.53
C PRO A 162 40.29 -20.09 -20.19
N ASP A 163 41.23 -20.64 -19.41
CA ASP A 163 42.58 -21.01 -19.88
C ASP A 163 43.28 -19.88 -20.66
N ALA A 164 43.15 -18.66 -20.16
CA ALA A 164 43.67 -17.47 -20.80
C ALA A 164 45.20 -17.52 -20.83
N HIS A 165 45.78 -17.41 -22.04
CA HIS A 165 47.23 -17.52 -22.25
C HIS A 165 48.02 -16.51 -21.39
N HIS A 166 47.47 -15.33 -21.13
CA HIS A 166 48.08 -14.30 -20.30
C HIS A 166 48.04 -14.60 -18.79
N CYS A 167 47.24 -15.58 -18.36
CA CYS A 167 47.12 -16.04 -16.98
C CYS A 167 47.92 -17.34 -16.77
N SER A 168 49.14 -17.21 -16.23
CA SER A 168 50.03 -18.34 -15.93
C SER A 168 50.28 -19.29 -17.11
N GLY A 169 50.31 -18.78 -18.34
CA GLY A 169 50.54 -19.59 -19.54
C GLY A 169 49.36 -20.46 -19.98
N GLY A 170 48.13 -20.07 -19.62
CA GLY A 170 46.91 -20.83 -19.95
C GLY A 170 46.41 -21.75 -18.85
N HIS A 171 46.90 -21.58 -17.61
CA HIS A 171 46.46 -22.33 -16.44
C HIS A 171 45.49 -21.55 -15.54
N GLY A 172 45.10 -20.34 -15.95
CA GLY A 172 44.18 -19.48 -15.22
C GLY A 172 43.11 -18.88 -16.12
N ASN A 173 42.03 -18.42 -15.49
CA ASN A 173 40.93 -17.76 -16.20
C ASN A 173 41.11 -16.25 -16.10
N LEU A 174 40.74 -15.53 -17.15
CA LEU A 174 40.71 -14.06 -17.16
C LEU A 174 39.26 -13.60 -16.98
N THR A 175 38.97 -12.91 -15.87
CA THR A 175 37.65 -12.32 -15.59
C THR A 175 37.83 -10.87 -15.21
N CYS A 176 37.12 -9.96 -15.88
CA CYS A 176 37.22 -8.52 -15.64
C CYS A 176 38.65 -7.95 -15.67
N GLY A 177 39.53 -8.48 -16.53
CA GLY A 177 40.92 -8.02 -16.62
C GLY A 177 41.84 -8.55 -15.51
N ILE A 178 41.37 -9.49 -14.70
CA ILE A 178 42.13 -10.12 -13.61
C ILE A 178 42.33 -11.60 -13.91
N CYS A 179 43.59 -12.02 -13.79
CA CYS A 179 44.01 -13.40 -13.55
C CYS A 179 44.19 -13.56 -12.02
#